data_AF-A0A7S1KVW0-F1
#
_entry.id   AF-A0A7S1KVW0-F1
#
_cell.length_a   1.000
_cell.length_b   1.000
_cell.length_c   1.000
_cell.angle_alpha   90.00
_cell.angle_beta   90.00
_cell.angle_gamma   90.00
#
_symmetry.space_group_name_H-M   'P 1'
#
loop_
_entity.id
_entity.type
_entity.pdbx_description
1 polymer ?
#
loop_
_entity_poly.entity_id
_entity_poly.type
_entity_poly.pdbx_seq_one_letter_code
_entity_poly.pdbx_strand_id
1 'polypeptide(L)'
;RRGPTAVSPWSSAQLLWSLAVCGSYPPGLFWALLRDCGRCLHPSQPNREKACSQLWSAALGFALEGGGGGGGALEDLLEALPALRSVERLHREHLATRSVASSSAHADVSRQLSALGVAHVCEHRTPEGLLLDCALLEQRLAVEVDGADHFVRGAGAEALPAPDGATRFKRRLLETAGWRVVSVPEHEWKQLFGPR
;
A
#
# COMPACT_ATOMS: atom_id res chain seq x y z
N ARG A 1 -6.44 40.01 -10.08
CA ARG A 1 -5.38 39.20 -9.45
C ARG A 1 -6.05 37.99 -8.80
N ARG A 2 -5.99 36.79 -9.39
CA ARG A 2 -6.37 35.57 -8.66
C ARG A 2 -5.22 35.32 -7.67
N GLY A 3 -5.51 35.24 -6.37
CA GLY A 3 -4.52 34.82 -5.38
C GLY A 3 -3.95 33.44 -5.74
N PRO A 4 -2.85 33.00 -5.12
CA PRO A 4 -2.34 31.65 -5.33
C PRO A 4 -3.49 30.67 -5.14
N THR A 5 -3.85 29.95 -6.20
CA THR A 5 -4.93 28.97 -6.16
C THR A 5 -4.55 27.93 -5.11
N ALA A 6 -5.31 27.88 -4.02
CA ALA A 6 -5.10 26.90 -2.97
C ALA A 6 -5.02 25.51 -3.60
N VAL A 7 -3.98 24.75 -3.23
CA VAL A 7 -3.80 23.37 -3.67
C VAL A 7 -5.08 22.60 -3.31
N SER A 8 -5.61 21.86 -4.29
CA SER A 8 -6.80 21.06 -4.07
C SER A 8 -6.50 19.94 -3.07
N PRO A 9 -7.47 19.46 -2.26
CA PRO A 9 -7.24 18.36 -1.33
C PRO A 9 -6.68 17.11 -2.05
N TRP A 10 -7.20 16.82 -3.24
CA TRP A 10 -6.69 15.73 -4.08
C TRP A 10 -5.22 15.92 -4.47
N SER A 11 -4.82 17.14 -4.86
CA SER A 11 -3.44 17.46 -5.19
C SER A 11 -2.51 17.31 -3.98
N SER A 12 -2.96 17.74 -2.79
CA SER A 12 -2.21 17.53 -1.53
C SER A 12 -1.99 16.03 -1.27
N ALA A 13 -3.05 15.21 -1.42
CA ALA A 13 -2.95 13.76 -1.26
C ALA A 13 -2.02 13.10 -2.29
N GLN A 14 -2.07 13.53 -3.57
CA GLN A 14 -1.16 13.02 -4.60
C GLN A 14 0.30 13.38 -4.30
N LEU A 15 0.58 14.62 -3.90
CA LEU A 15 1.94 15.02 -3.55
C LEU A 15 2.49 14.21 -2.37
N LEU A 16 1.68 14.02 -1.33
CA LEU A 16 2.05 13.20 -0.17
C LEU A 16 2.32 11.74 -0.58
N TRP A 17 1.43 11.17 -1.39
CA TRP A 17 1.56 9.82 -1.93
C TRP A 17 2.85 9.67 -2.76
N SER A 18 3.13 10.59 -3.67
CA SER A 18 4.32 10.55 -4.52
C SER A 18 5.61 10.63 -3.71
N LEU A 19 5.64 11.50 -2.68
CA LEU A 19 6.77 11.60 -1.75
C LEU A 19 7.01 10.26 -1.03
N ALA A 20 5.95 9.67 -0.47
CA ALA A 20 6.02 8.38 0.22
C ALA A 20 6.43 7.23 -0.72
N VAL A 21 5.87 7.15 -1.93
CA VAL A 21 6.29 6.15 -2.94
C VAL A 21 7.79 6.24 -3.23
N CYS A 22 8.31 7.46 -3.36
CA CYS A 22 9.74 7.73 -3.56
C CYS A 22 10.61 7.50 -2.31
N GLY A 23 10.02 7.20 -1.15
CA GLY A 23 10.75 7.06 0.12
C GLY A 23 11.34 8.39 0.61
N SER A 24 10.73 9.51 0.22
CA SER A 24 11.21 10.86 0.56
C SER A 24 10.24 11.53 1.52
N TYR A 25 10.75 11.91 2.69
CA TYR A 25 9.93 12.48 3.76
C TYR A 25 10.49 13.83 4.25
N PRO A 26 10.50 14.90 3.42
CA PRO A 26 10.98 16.21 3.85
C PRO A 26 10.09 16.72 5.00
N PRO A 27 10.58 16.80 6.26
CA PRO A 27 9.69 16.85 7.43
C PRO A 27 8.69 18.02 7.37
N GLY A 28 9.16 19.23 7.07
CA GLY A 28 8.30 20.42 7.01
C GLY A 28 7.20 20.32 5.94
N LEU A 29 7.53 19.83 4.74
CA LEU A 29 6.58 19.67 3.65
C LEU A 29 5.59 18.53 3.94
N PHE A 30 6.10 17.39 4.43
CA PHE A 30 5.30 16.21 4.70
C PHE A 30 4.26 16.49 5.80
N TRP A 31 4.68 17.15 6.89
CA TRP A 31 3.78 17.58 7.96
C TRP A 31 2.74 18.59 7.49
N ALA A 32 3.10 19.54 6.62
CA ALA A 32 2.15 20.50 6.07
C ALA A 32 1.07 19.81 5.21
N LEU A 33 1.47 18.85 4.37
CA LEU A 33 0.55 18.08 3.52
C LEU A 33 -0.34 17.13 4.36
N LEU A 34 0.23 16.47 5.38
CA LEU A 34 -0.54 15.64 6.30
C LEU A 34 -1.59 16.45 7.07
N ARG A 35 -1.27 17.66 7.54
CA ARG A 35 -2.25 18.54 8.22
C ARG A 35 -3.43 18.91 7.33
N ASP A 36 -3.22 18.98 6.02
CA ASP A 36 -4.26 19.28 5.04
C ASP A 36 -5.21 18.08 4.77
N CYS A 37 -4.87 16.88 5.27
CA CYS A 37 -5.59 15.63 4.97
C CYS A 37 -7.09 15.67 5.33
N GLY A 38 -7.48 16.42 6.35
CA GLY A 38 -8.88 16.53 6.78
C GLY A 38 -9.80 17.02 5.65
N ARG A 39 -9.30 17.87 4.75
CA ARG A 39 -10.06 18.36 3.58
C ARG A 39 -10.36 17.24 2.57
N CYS A 40 -9.51 16.21 2.52
CA CYS A 40 -9.71 15.03 1.67
C CYS A 40 -10.84 14.13 2.18
N LEU A 41 -11.20 14.24 3.46
CA LEU A 41 -12.21 13.37 4.09
C LEU A 41 -13.64 13.87 3.93
N HIS A 42 -13.84 15.06 3.37
CA HIS A 42 -15.17 15.60 3.15
C HIS A 42 -15.96 14.69 2.17
N PRO A 43 -17.22 14.33 2.45
CA PRO A 43 -18.01 13.41 1.61
C PRO A 43 -18.16 13.84 0.15
N SER A 44 -18.08 15.14 -0.15
CA SER A 44 -18.17 15.66 -1.52
C SER A 44 -16.88 15.49 -2.34
N GLN A 45 -15.80 14.97 -1.77
CA GLN A 45 -14.55 14.79 -2.50
C GLN A 45 -14.68 13.59 -3.46
N PRO A 46 -14.49 13.78 -4.78
CA PRO A 46 -14.75 12.72 -5.77
C PRO A 46 -13.79 11.53 -5.66
N ASN A 47 -12.61 11.74 -5.09
CA ASN A 47 -11.58 10.70 -4.91
C ASN A 47 -11.35 10.35 -3.44
N ARG A 48 -12.36 10.52 -2.57
CA ARG A 48 -12.25 10.38 -1.12
C ARG A 48 -11.64 9.05 -0.69
N GLU A 49 -12.11 7.94 -1.24
CA GLU A 49 -11.63 6.59 -0.90
C GLU A 49 -10.14 6.41 -1.26
N LYS A 50 -9.78 6.76 -2.50
CA LYS A 50 -8.40 6.65 -2.98
C LYS A 50 -7.47 7.57 -2.20
N ALA A 51 -7.90 8.81 -1.94
CA ALA A 51 -7.16 9.75 -1.11
C ALA A 51 -6.97 9.20 0.31
N CYS A 52 -8.01 8.63 0.92
CA CYS A 52 -7.95 8.03 2.25
C CYS A 52 -6.90 6.91 2.32
N SER A 53 -6.89 6.02 1.33
CA SER A 53 -5.93 4.91 1.29
C SER A 53 -4.50 5.41 1.08
N GLN A 54 -4.30 6.37 0.16
CA GLN A 54 -2.99 6.95 -0.09
C GLN A 54 -2.46 7.76 1.10
N LEU A 55 -3.33 8.52 1.78
CA LEU A 55 -2.99 9.26 2.99
C LEU A 55 -2.58 8.31 4.12
N TRP A 56 -3.32 7.21 4.33
CA TRP A 56 -2.96 6.20 5.32
C TRP A 56 -1.61 5.57 5.03
N SER A 57 -1.42 5.06 3.80
CA SER A 57 -0.15 4.44 3.40
C SER A 57 1.02 5.42 3.51
N ALA A 58 0.83 6.69 3.15
CA ALA A 58 1.88 7.69 3.28
C ALA A 58 2.21 8.01 4.74
N ALA A 59 1.21 8.16 5.61
CA ALA A 59 1.43 8.35 7.05
C ALA A 59 2.16 7.16 7.68
N LEU A 60 1.76 5.94 7.30
CA LEU A 60 2.44 4.71 7.73
C LEU A 60 3.89 4.68 7.23
N GLY A 61 4.13 5.02 5.96
CA GLY A 61 5.50 5.12 5.41
C GLY A 61 6.36 6.13 6.14
N PHE A 62 5.81 7.30 6.48
CA PHE A 62 6.53 8.29 7.28
C PHE A 62 6.87 7.78 8.68
N ALA A 63 5.94 7.08 9.35
CA ALA A 63 6.19 6.51 10.66
C ALA A 63 7.27 5.41 10.63
N LEU A 64 7.20 4.51 9.62
CA LEU A 64 8.08 3.36 9.50
C LEU A 64 9.46 3.73 8.96
N GLU A 65 9.53 4.59 7.93
CA GLU A 65 10.76 4.89 7.18
C GLU A 65 11.40 6.22 7.60
N GLY A 66 10.64 7.16 8.16
CA GLY A 66 11.08 8.54 8.45
C GLY A 66 11.99 8.73 9.67
N GLY A 67 12.48 7.66 10.29
CA GLY A 67 13.47 7.71 11.37
C GLY A 67 12.92 7.74 12.80
N GLY A 68 11.61 7.52 13.00
CA GLY A 68 10.95 7.53 14.32
C GLY A 68 10.96 6.20 15.08
N GLY A 69 11.48 5.12 14.51
CA GLY A 69 11.60 3.83 15.22
C GLY A 69 10.26 3.15 15.53
N GLY A 70 9.65 2.52 14.52
CA GLY A 70 8.57 1.55 14.73
C GLY A 70 7.26 2.13 15.25
N GLY A 71 6.43 1.27 15.86
CA GLY A 71 5.02 1.54 16.19
C GLY A 71 4.73 2.77 17.05
N GLY A 72 5.71 3.29 17.79
CA GLY A 72 5.56 4.54 18.57
C GLY A 72 5.37 5.78 17.68
N ALA A 73 6.07 5.84 16.55
CA ALA A 73 6.01 6.99 15.65
C ALA A 73 4.63 7.15 14.98
N LEU A 74 3.90 6.05 14.76
CA LEU A 74 2.54 6.11 14.22
C LEU A 74 1.55 6.65 15.27
N GLU A 75 1.68 6.23 16.53
CA GLU A 75 0.82 6.74 17.59
C GLU A 75 1.05 8.24 17.83
N ASP A 76 2.32 8.69 17.82
CA ASP A 76 2.68 10.11 17.90
C ASP A 76 2.03 10.93 16.77
N LEU A 77 1.97 10.38 15.55
CA LEU A 77 1.26 11.01 14.42
C LEU A 77 -0.25 11.08 14.65
N LEU A 78 -0.87 10.01 15.16
CA LEU A 78 -2.30 9.95 15.43
C LEU A 78 -2.72 10.90 16.56
N GLU A 79 -1.84 11.12 17.55
CA GLU A 79 -2.02 12.12 18.60
C GLU A 79 -1.89 13.55 18.04
N ALA A 80 -0.83 13.80 17.27
CA ALA A 80 -0.57 15.12 16.69
C ALA A 80 -1.62 15.53 15.63
N LEU A 81 -2.26 14.56 14.95
CA LEU A 81 -3.21 14.79 13.87
C LEU A 81 -4.47 13.91 14.04
N PRO A 82 -5.46 14.35 14.83
CA PRO A 82 -6.70 13.58 15.06
C PRO A 82 -7.46 13.23 13.77
N ALA A 83 -7.31 14.03 12.70
CA ALA A 83 -7.87 13.72 11.38
C ALA A 83 -7.35 12.39 10.82
N LEU A 84 -6.12 11.97 11.13
CA LEU A 84 -5.56 10.69 10.70
C LEU A 84 -6.28 9.49 11.32
N ARG A 85 -6.84 9.59 12.52
CA ARG A 85 -7.69 8.52 13.07
C ARG A 85 -8.95 8.31 12.23
N SER A 86 -9.48 9.39 11.64
CA SER A 86 -10.59 9.27 10.68
C SER A 86 -10.13 8.67 9.35
N VAL A 87 -8.92 9.00 8.89
CA VAL A 87 -8.30 8.36 7.71
C VAL A 87 -8.13 6.85 7.96
N GLU A 88 -7.55 6.46 9.08
CA GLU A 88 -7.35 5.07 9.48
C GLU A 88 -8.66 4.29 9.49
N ARG A 89 -9.67 4.82 10.19
CA ARG A 89 -10.98 4.17 10.29
C ARG A 89 -11.62 4.00 8.91
N LEU A 90 -11.68 5.05 8.11
CA LEU A 90 -12.23 4.98 6.77
C LEU A 90 -11.43 4.00 5.91
N HIS A 91 -10.10 4.02 5.95
CA HIS A 91 -9.29 3.07 5.20
C HIS A 91 -9.59 1.62 5.58
N ARG A 92 -9.71 1.34 6.89
CA ARG A 92 -10.09 0.01 7.40
C ARG A 92 -11.48 -0.41 6.92
N GLU A 93 -12.46 0.50 6.94
CA GLU A 93 -13.82 0.25 6.41
C GLU A 93 -13.78 -0.10 4.92
N HIS A 94 -13.07 0.69 4.09
CA HIS A 94 -12.95 0.41 2.65
C HIS A 94 -12.30 -0.94 2.39
N LEU A 95 -11.23 -1.27 3.12
CA LEU A 95 -10.57 -2.56 2.97
C LEU A 95 -11.40 -3.74 3.50
N ALA A 96 -12.37 -3.53 4.39
CA ALA A 96 -13.30 -4.56 4.84
C ALA A 96 -14.42 -4.82 3.82
N THR A 97 -14.82 -3.79 3.07
CA THR A 97 -15.86 -3.90 2.02
C THR A 97 -15.31 -4.29 0.66
N ARG A 98 -13.99 -4.17 0.47
CA ARG A 98 -13.34 -4.51 -0.80
C ARG A 98 -13.42 -6.02 -0.99
N SER A 99 -14.26 -6.45 -1.93
CA SER A 99 -14.18 -7.81 -2.45
C SER A 99 -12.80 -7.97 -3.06
N VAL A 100 -11.94 -8.74 -2.40
CA VAL A 100 -10.73 -9.24 -3.03
C VAL A 100 -11.24 -10.28 -4.02
N ALA A 101 -11.38 -9.88 -5.28
CA ALA A 101 -11.55 -10.85 -6.34
C ALA A 101 -10.21 -11.60 -6.43
N SER A 102 -10.07 -12.67 -5.64
CA SER A 102 -8.94 -13.59 -5.73
C SER A 102 -8.82 -14.01 -7.19
N SER A 103 -7.78 -13.54 -7.88
CA SER A 103 -7.52 -13.96 -9.25
C SER A 103 -7.37 -15.48 -9.30
N SER A 104 -7.56 -16.08 -10.48
CA SER A 104 -7.28 -17.50 -10.63
C SER A 104 -5.85 -17.83 -10.21
N ALA A 105 -4.88 -16.95 -10.49
CA ALA A 105 -3.50 -17.11 -10.05
C ALA A 105 -3.36 -17.10 -8.52
N HIS A 106 -4.05 -16.20 -7.82
CA HIS A 106 -4.01 -16.17 -6.35
C HIS A 106 -4.54 -17.47 -5.73
N ALA A 107 -5.69 -17.95 -6.22
CA ALA A 107 -6.26 -19.22 -5.78
C ALA A 107 -5.34 -20.42 -6.10
N ASP A 108 -4.68 -20.40 -7.26
CA ASP A 108 -3.71 -21.42 -7.65
C ASP A 108 -2.46 -21.42 -6.77
N VAL A 109 -1.90 -20.25 -6.45
CA VAL A 109 -0.75 -20.12 -5.53
C VAL A 109 -1.10 -20.70 -4.15
N SER A 110 -2.26 -20.31 -3.58
CA SER A 110 -2.73 -20.84 -2.30
C SER A 110 -2.93 -22.36 -2.33
N ARG A 111 -3.48 -22.89 -3.43
CA ARG A 111 -3.64 -24.34 -3.62
C ARG A 111 -2.29 -25.06 -3.64
N GLN A 112 -1.29 -24.52 -4.35
CA GLN A 112 0.05 -25.11 -4.41
C GLN A 112 0.76 -25.09 -3.05
N LEU A 113 0.65 -23.98 -2.30
CA LEU A 113 1.16 -23.92 -0.93
C LEU A 113 0.52 -24.99 -0.05
N SER A 114 -0.80 -25.18 -0.16
CA SER A 114 -1.54 -26.22 0.57
C SER A 114 -1.06 -27.63 0.18
N ALA A 115 -0.87 -27.89 -1.10
CA ALA A 115 -0.39 -29.18 -1.61
C ALA A 115 1.02 -29.52 -1.13
N LEU A 116 1.86 -28.51 -0.88
CA LEU A 116 3.19 -28.65 -0.28
C LEU A 116 3.17 -28.78 1.25
N GLY A 117 2.00 -28.74 1.89
CA GLY A 117 1.86 -28.78 3.35
C GLY A 117 2.29 -27.48 4.04
N VAL A 118 2.32 -26.35 3.32
CA VAL A 118 2.72 -25.05 3.85
C VAL A 118 1.50 -24.33 4.41
N ALA A 119 1.46 -24.18 5.74
CA ALA A 119 0.41 -23.42 6.42
C ALA A 119 0.48 -21.92 6.06
N HIS A 120 -0.64 -21.37 5.61
CA HIS A 120 -0.74 -19.96 5.24
C HIS A 120 -2.18 -19.45 5.44
N VAL A 121 -2.33 -18.13 5.52
CA VAL A 121 -3.61 -17.43 5.59
C VAL A 121 -3.73 -16.48 4.41
N CYS A 122 -4.78 -16.65 3.61
CA CYS A 122 -5.06 -15.72 2.51
C CYS A 122 -5.69 -14.43 3.04
N GLU A 123 -5.44 -13.31 2.35
CA GLU A 123 -6.06 -12.00 2.63
C GLU A 123 -5.81 -11.54 4.08
N HIS A 124 -4.62 -11.84 4.60
CA HIS A 124 -4.26 -11.52 5.97
C HIS A 124 -4.02 -10.02 6.14
N ARG A 125 -4.66 -9.43 7.15
CA ARG A 125 -4.46 -8.01 7.50
C ARG A 125 -3.49 -7.88 8.66
N THR A 126 -2.43 -7.13 8.43
CA THR A 126 -1.45 -6.75 9.46
C THR A 126 -2.05 -5.74 10.45
N PRO A 127 -1.51 -5.63 11.68
CA PRO A 127 -1.90 -4.59 12.65
C PRO A 127 -1.82 -3.16 12.09
N GLU A 128 -0.84 -2.90 11.22
CA GLU A 128 -0.61 -1.62 10.55
C GLU A 128 -1.62 -1.33 9.42
N GLY A 129 -2.49 -2.29 9.11
CA GLY A 129 -3.57 -2.16 8.12
C GLY A 129 -3.18 -2.57 6.70
N LEU A 130 -1.97 -3.08 6.47
CA LEU A 130 -1.56 -3.65 5.18
C LEU A 130 -2.24 -5.01 4.95
N LEU A 131 -2.73 -5.24 3.74
CA LEU A 131 -3.35 -6.49 3.29
C LEU A 131 -2.33 -7.34 2.53
N LEU A 132 -2.12 -8.57 2.97
CA LEU A 132 -1.27 -9.58 2.35
C LEU A 132 -2.13 -10.55 1.54
N ASP A 133 -1.68 -10.92 0.35
CA ASP A 133 -2.39 -11.92 -0.45
C ASP A 133 -2.32 -13.29 0.21
N CYS A 134 -1.11 -13.76 0.56
CA CYS A 134 -0.88 -14.98 1.33
C CYS A 134 0.16 -14.74 2.42
N ALA A 135 -0.17 -15.08 3.67
CA ALA A 135 0.70 -14.87 4.82
C ALA A 135 1.07 -16.18 5.51
N LEU A 136 2.37 -16.44 5.63
CA LEU A 136 2.92 -17.50 6.48
C LEU A 136 3.36 -16.85 7.80
N LEU A 137 2.47 -16.91 8.78
CA LEU A 137 2.54 -16.07 10.00
C LEU A 137 3.76 -16.36 10.86
N GLU A 138 4.12 -17.64 11.03
CA GLU A 138 5.27 -18.05 11.84
C GLU A 138 6.60 -17.53 11.27
N GLN A 139 6.70 -17.48 9.94
CA GLN A 139 7.91 -17.05 9.23
C GLN A 139 7.92 -15.55 8.94
N ARG A 140 6.84 -14.82 9.26
CA ARG A 140 6.58 -13.44 8.79
C ARG A 140 6.87 -13.29 7.30
N LEU A 141 6.40 -14.25 6.50
CA LEU A 141 6.55 -14.22 5.05
C LEU A 141 5.23 -13.82 4.39
N ALA A 142 5.28 -12.76 3.59
CA ALA A 142 4.22 -12.35 2.69
C ALA A 142 4.51 -12.89 1.28
N VAL A 143 3.56 -13.61 0.70
CA VAL A 143 3.55 -13.98 -0.72
C VAL A 143 2.52 -13.08 -1.40
N GLU A 144 2.99 -12.21 -2.29
CA GLU A 144 2.21 -11.21 -3.01
C GLU A 144 2.03 -11.66 -4.47
N VAL A 145 0.78 -11.80 -4.92
CA VAL A 145 0.45 -12.24 -6.28
C VAL A 145 0.17 -11.02 -7.14
N ASP A 146 1.19 -10.59 -7.87
CA ASP A 146 1.16 -9.33 -8.59
C ASP A 146 0.54 -9.48 -9.99
N GLY A 147 -0.61 -8.84 -10.19
CA GLY A 147 -1.28 -8.76 -11.49
C GLY A 147 -0.53 -7.89 -12.50
N ALA A 148 -0.90 -7.96 -13.78
CA ALA A 148 -0.22 -7.21 -14.84
C ALA A 148 -0.17 -5.68 -14.60
N ASP A 149 -1.21 -5.11 -13.98
CA ASP A 149 -1.31 -3.68 -13.67
C ASP A 149 -0.31 -3.22 -12.59
N HIS A 150 0.36 -4.15 -11.89
CA HIS A 150 1.40 -3.85 -10.91
C HIS A 150 2.77 -3.62 -11.56
N PHE A 151 2.88 -3.76 -12.88
CA PHE A 151 4.15 -3.64 -13.60
C PHE A 151 4.11 -2.52 -14.63
N VAL A 152 5.25 -1.83 -14.75
CA VAL A 152 5.55 -0.89 -15.83
C VAL A 152 6.57 -1.51 -16.77
N ARG A 153 6.43 -1.25 -18.08
CA ARG A 153 7.44 -1.65 -19.07
C ARG A 153 8.59 -0.65 -19.04
N GLY A 154 9.82 -1.15 -19.02
CA GLY A 154 11.00 -0.30 -19.17
C GLY A 154 11.13 0.29 -20.57
N ALA A 155 12.02 1.27 -20.72
CA ALA A 155 12.34 1.83 -22.03
C ALA A 155 13.23 0.84 -22.81
N GLY A 156 12.73 0.36 -23.95
CA GLY A 156 13.43 -0.58 -24.84
C GLY A 156 12.68 -1.89 -25.04
N ALA A 157 12.86 -2.52 -26.21
CA ALA A 157 12.15 -3.74 -26.59
C ALA A 157 12.47 -4.96 -25.69
N GLU A 158 13.67 -4.98 -25.10
CA GLU A 158 14.19 -6.06 -24.26
C GLU A 158 13.97 -5.83 -22.75
N ALA A 159 13.36 -4.70 -22.36
CA ALA A 159 13.23 -4.37 -20.95
C ALA A 159 12.15 -5.24 -20.27
N LEU A 160 12.58 -6.03 -19.29
CA LEU A 160 11.66 -6.82 -18.46
C LEU A 160 10.69 -5.88 -17.71
N PRO A 161 9.42 -6.29 -17.49
CA PRO A 161 8.49 -5.55 -16.67
C PRO A 161 9.04 -5.35 -15.25
N ALA A 162 8.98 -4.12 -14.75
CA ALA A 162 9.39 -3.78 -13.39
C ALA A 162 8.16 -3.42 -12.55
N PRO A 163 8.11 -3.77 -11.26
CA PRO A 163 7.02 -3.34 -10.38
C PRO A 163 6.90 -1.81 -10.36
N ASP A 164 5.67 -1.32 -10.39
CA ASP A 164 5.37 0.11 -10.35
C ASP A 164 5.69 0.73 -8.98
N GLY A 165 5.57 2.05 -8.89
CA GLY A 165 5.89 2.76 -7.64
C GLY A 165 5.02 2.32 -6.46
N ALA A 166 3.73 2.04 -6.69
CA ALA A 166 2.81 1.63 -5.65
C ALA A 166 3.17 0.24 -5.09
N THR A 167 3.46 -0.70 -5.98
CA THR A 167 3.89 -2.07 -5.65
C THR A 167 5.20 -2.05 -4.89
N ARG A 168 6.20 -1.29 -5.38
CA ARG A 168 7.48 -1.12 -4.68
C ARG A 168 7.31 -0.50 -3.30
N PHE A 169 6.41 0.48 -3.17
CA PHE A 169 6.13 1.11 -1.89
C PHE A 169 5.46 0.15 -0.91
N LYS A 170 4.42 -0.59 -1.33
CA LYS A 170 3.79 -1.63 -0.50
C LYS A 170 4.83 -2.64 0.01
N ARG A 171 5.70 -3.14 -0.86
CA ARG A 171 6.77 -4.08 -0.48
C ARG A 171 7.70 -3.48 0.58
N ARG A 172 8.13 -2.23 0.39
CA ARG A 172 9.00 -1.54 1.36
C ARG A 172 8.32 -1.33 2.71
N LEU A 173 7.02 -1.00 2.74
CA LEU A 173 6.25 -0.91 3.99
C LEU A 173 6.20 -2.25 4.72
N LEU A 174 5.95 -3.34 3.99
CA LEU A 174 5.94 -4.70 4.54
C LEU A 174 7.31 -5.10 5.10
N GLU A 175 8.37 -4.88 4.33
CA GLU A 175 9.75 -5.14 4.75
C GLU A 175 10.12 -4.35 6.00
N THR A 176 9.75 -3.07 6.06
CA THR A 176 10.00 -2.22 7.22
C THR A 176 9.17 -2.63 8.43
N ALA A 177 7.96 -3.18 8.22
CA ALA A 177 7.14 -3.81 9.26
C ALA A 177 7.66 -5.21 9.69
N GLY A 178 8.79 -5.66 9.13
CA GLY A 178 9.45 -6.91 9.50
C GLY A 178 8.90 -8.15 8.80
N TRP A 179 8.22 -7.98 7.65
CA TRP A 179 7.84 -9.08 6.78
C TRP A 179 8.92 -9.33 5.73
N ARG A 180 9.21 -10.59 5.43
CA ARG A 180 9.91 -10.95 4.21
C ARG A 180 8.89 -11.06 3.08
N VAL A 181 9.13 -10.40 1.95
CA VAL A 181 8.18 -10.37 0.83
C VAL A 181 8.70 -11.21 -0.34
N VAL A 182 7.85 -12.11 -0.84
CA VAL A 182 8.06 -12.85 -2.09
C VAL A 182 6.98 -12.40 -3.06
N SER A 183 7.40 -11.89 -4.21
CA SER A 183 6.50 -11.53 -5.31
C SER A 183 6.34 -12.72 -6.24
N VAL A 184 5.10 -13.02 -6.61
CA VAL A 184 4.72 -13.99 -7.63
C VAL A 184 4.03 -13.22 -8.75
N PRO A 185 4.74 -12.86 -9.83
CA PRO A 185 4.13 -12.20 -10.98
C PRO A 185 3.13 -13.14 -11.66
N GLU A 186 1.87 -12.72 -11.78
CA GLU A 186 0.79 -13.53 -12.34
C GLU A 186 1.11 -14.03 -13.76
N HIS A 187 1.77 -13.18 -14.56
CA HIS A 187 2.12 -13.50 -15.94
C HIS A 187 3.20 -14.59 -16.05
N GLU A 188 4.15 -14.65 -15.11
CA GLU A 188 5.15 -15.73 -15.04
C GLU A 188 4.51 -17.01 -14.50
N TRP A 189 3.66 -16.89 -13.46
CA TRP A 189 2.96 -18.02 -12.86
C TRP A 189 2.09 -18.77 -13.87
N LYS A 190 1.32 -18.03 -14.68
CA LYS A 190 0.47 -18.62 -15.74
C LYS A 190 1.26 -19.34 -16.83
N GLN A 191 2.52 -18.96 -17.09
CA GLN A 191 3.35 -19.68 -18.06
C GLN A 191 3.79 -21.06 -17.54
N LEU A 192 3.92 -21.21 -16.23
CA LEU A 192 4.32 -22.46 -15.58
C LEU A 192 3.12 -23.37 -15.26
N PHE A 193 1.99 -22.78 -14.86
CA PHE A 193 0.85 -23.51 -14.27
C PHE A 193 -0.51 -23.21 -14.92
N GLY A 194 -0.57 -22.37 -15.95
CA GLY A 194 -1.81 -22.11 -16.70
C GLY A 194 -2.24 -23.32 -17.55
N PRO A 195 -3.52 -23.39 -17.95
CA PRO A 195 -3.97 -24.37 -18.93
C PRO A 195 -3.16 -24.17 -20.22
N ARG A 196 -2.57 -25.26 -20.74
CA ARG A 196 -1.98 -25.28 -22.07
C ARG A 196 -3.04 -25.15 -23.15
#